data_AF-A0A3P6RHZ4-F1
#
_entry.id   AF-A0A3P6RHZ4-F1
#
_cell.length_a   1.000
_cell.length_b   1.000
_cell.length_c   1.000
_cell.angle_alpha   90.00
_cell.angle_beta   90.00
_cell.angle_gamma   90.00
#
_symmetry.space_group_name_H-M   'P 1'
#
loop_
_entity.id
_entity.type
_entity.pdbx_description
1 polymer ?
#
loop_
_entity_poly.entity_id
_entity_poly.type
_entity_poly.pdbx_seq_one_letter_code
_entity_poly.pdbx_strand_id
1 'polypeptide(L)'
;MLSRIVEMLQSGTICLEKKLDFEKEVSHQLTVAAIDQNGATGTCLVSIRVLDANDNFPIFFPTEYNITVRENYKPNGPLVVLSATDDDEASFGE
;
A
#
# COMPACT_ATOMS: atom_id res chain seq x y z
N MET A 1 0.28 6.69 -20.72
CA MET A 1 -0.73 5.64 -21.00
C MET A 1 -1.43 5.38 -19.67
N LEU A 2 -2.68 5.80 -19.49
CA LEU A 2 -3.39 5.60 -18.22
C LEU A 2 -3.60 4.10 -18.02
N SER A 3 -3.03 3.55 -16.96
CA SER A 3 -3.22 2.16 -16.56
C SER A 3 -4.68 1.96 -16.17
N ARG A 4 -5.41 1.16 -16.95
CA ARG A 4 -6.75 0.70 -16.58
C ARG A 4 -6.60 -0.27 -15.40
N ILE A 5 -7.25 0.05 -14.29
CA ILE A 5 -7.24 -0.73 -13.04
C ILE A 5 -8.57 -1.46 -12.81
N VAL A 6 -9.65 -1.01 -13.47
CA VAL A 6 -10.99 -1.56 -13.34
C VAL A 6 -11.67 -1.72 -14.70
N GLU A 7 -12.64 -2.61 -14.73
CA GLU A 7 -13.66 -2.72 -15.76
C GLU A 7 -15.05 -2.46 -15.19
N MET A 8 -15.95 -1.95 -16.03
CA MET A 8 -17.36 -1.83 -15.70
C MET A 8 -18.16 -2.76 -16.62
N LEU A 9 -18.94 -3.66 -16.01
CA LEU A 9 -19.84 -4.56 -16.71
C LEU A 9 -21.13 -3.83 -17.12
N GLN A 10 -21.86 -4.41 -18.07
CA GLN A 10 -23.15 -3.86 -18.52
C GLN A 10 -24.20 -3.78 -17.38
N SER A 11 -24.05 -4.60 -16.33
CA SER A 11 -24.86 -4.52 -15.10
C SER A 11 -24.59 -3.26 -14.27
N GLY A 12 -23.53 -2.51 -14.57
CA GLY A 12 -23.04 -1.41 -13.76
C GLY A 12 -22.06 -1.83 -12.65
N THR A 13 -21.73 -3.12 -12.56
CA THR A 13 -20.75 -3.63 -11.60
C THR A 13 -19.33 -3.21 -12.01
N ILE A 14 -18.57 -2.66 -11.07
CA ILE A 14 -17.15 -2.32 -11.25
C ILE A 14 -16.31 -3.47 -10.68
N CYS A 15 -15.43 -4.03 -11.50
CA CYS A 15 -14.54 -5.14 -11.14
C CYS A 15 -13.08 -4.70 -11.30
N LEU A 16 -12.20 -5.21 -10.44
CA LEU A 16 -10.76 -5.00 -10.59
C LEU A 16 -10.23 -5.80 -11.79
N GLU A 17 -9.48 -5.13 -12.67
CA GLU A 17 -8.68 -5.80 -13.72
C GLU A 17 -7.27 -6.15 -13.22
N LYS A 18 -6.78 -5.40 -12.22
CA LYS A 18 -5.46 -5.55 -11.63
C LYS A 18 -5.55 -5.48 -10.12
N LYS A 19 -4.57 -6.10 -9.46
CA LYS A 19 -4.40 -5.97 -8.00
C LYS A 19 -4.14 -4.52 -7.64
N LEU A 20 -4.76 -4.09 -6.54
CA LEU A 20 -4.46 -2.83 -5.86
C LEU A 20 -3.28 -3.06 -4.91
N ASP A 21 -2.59 -1.98 -4.60
CA ASP A 21 -1.37 -1.97 -3.79
C ASP A 21 -1.31 -0.60 -3.09
N PHE A 22 -1.35 -0.61 -1.76
CA PHE A 22 -1.50 0.60 -0.96
C PHE A 22 -0.23 1.44 -1.01
N GLU A 23 0.93 0.79 -0.92
CA GLU A 23 2.28 1.36 -0.95
C GLU A 23 2.55 2.05 -2.29
N LYS A 24 1.92 1.56 -3.37
CA LYS A 24 1.99 2.20 -4.70
C LYS A 24 1.01 3.35 -4.87
N GLU A 25 -0.27 3.14 -4.55
CA GLU A 25 -1.31 4.16 -4.78
C GLU A 25 -2.53 3.95 -3.87
N VAL A 26 -2.70 4.85 -2.90
CA VAL A 26 -3.73 4.76 -1.85
C VAL A 26 -5.16 5.07 -2.32
N SER A 27 -5.34 5.64 -3.52
CA SER A 27 -6.66 6.03 -4.01
C SER A 27 -6.72 6.20 -5.51
N HIS A 28 -7.90 5.98 -6.10
CA HIS A 28 -8.15 6.21 -7.52
C HIS A 28 -9.46 6.98 -7.72
N GLN A 29 -9.52 7.77 -8.80
CA GLN A 29 -10.73 8.46 -9.23
C GLN A 29 -11.13 8.02 -10.62
N LEU A 30 -12.39 7.64 -10.77
CA LEU A 30 -12.96 7.20 -12.03
C LEU A 30 -14.14 8.09 -12.40
N THR A 31 -14.16 8.57 -13.64
CA THR A 31 -15.34 9.21 -14.22
C THR A 31 -16.13 8.14 -14.95
N VAL A 32 -17.31 7.80 -14.44
CA VAL A 32 -18.24 6.86 -15.06
C VAL A 32 -19.27 7.63 -15.86
N ALA A 33 -19.55 7.17 -17.08
CA ALA A 33 -20.58 7.72 -17.95
C ALA A 33 -21.61 6.64 -18.28
N ALA A 34 -22.89 7.01 -18.24
CA ALA A 34 -24.00 6.18 -18.68
C ALA A 34 -24.76 6.89 -19.80
N ILE A 35 -25.30 6.10 -20.73
CA ILE A 35 -26.10 6.57 -21.86
C ILE A 35 -27.37 5.73 -21.91
N ASP A 36 -28.54 6.38 -21.97
CA ASP A 36 -29.80 5.67 -22.14
C ASP A 36 -30.07 5.35 -23.63
N GLN A 37 -31.16 4.61 -23.91
CA GLN A 37 -31.52 4.24 -25.28
C GLN A 37 -31.90 5.44 -26.17
N ASN A 38 -32.25 6.58 -25.56
CA ASN A 38 -32.65 7.79 -26.24
C ASN A 38 -31.46 8.78 -26.41
N GLY A 39 -30.26 8.39 -25.98
CA GLY A 39 -29.04 9.19 -26.08
C GLY A 39 -28.84 10.20 -24.96
N ALA A 40 -29.68 10.20 -23.92
CA ALA A 40 -29.42 11.01 -22.73
C ALA A 40 -28.21 10.45 -21.98
N THR A 41 -27.34 11.34 -21.49
CA THR A 41 -26.10 10.95 -20.82
C THR A 41 -26.09 11.44 -19.37
N GLY A 42 -25.42 10.67 -18.51
CA GLY A 42 -25.14 11.06 -17.13
C GLY A 42 -23.71 10.66 -16.78
N THR A 43 -23.06 11.48 -15.96
CA THR A 43 -21.69 11.22 -15.48
C THR A 43 -21.63 11.29 -13.97
N CYS A 44 -20.85 10.42 -13.35
CA CYS A 44 -20.55 10.48 -11.93
C CYS A 44 -19.06 10.23 -11.66
N LEU A 45 -18.58 10.75 -10.53
CA LEU A 45 -17.24 10.48 -10.03
C LEU A 45 -17.32 9.35 -9.01
N VAL A 46 -16.51 8.32 -9.20
CA VAL A 46 -16.33 7.22 -8.25
C VAL A 46 -14.95 7.35 -7.64
N SER A 47 -14.91 7.56 -6.32
CA SER A 47 -13.68 7.59 -5.55
C SER A 47 -13.44 6.22 -4.91
N ILE A 48 -12.32 5.59 -5.25
CA ILE A 48 -11.88 4.32 -4.68
C ILE A 48 -10.77 4.62 -3.68
N ARG A 49 -10.92 4.16 -2.44
CA ARG A 49 -9.86 4.18 -1.43
C ARG A 49 -9.30 2.77 -1.28
N VAL A 50 -8.00 2.62 -1.44
CA VAL A 50 -7.29 1.37 -1.15
C VAL A 50 -7.09 1.31 0.36
N LEU A 51 -7.43 0.17 0.96
CA LEU A 51 -7.17 -0.08 2.36
C LEU A 51 -5.84 -0.79 2.46
N ASP A 52 -5.01 -0.33 3.39
CA ASP A 52 -3.76 -0.97 3.71
C ASP A 52 -3.96 -2.39 4.24
N ALA A 53 -3.04 -3.28 3.90
CA ALA A 53 -2.98 -4.64 4.38
C ALA A 53 -1.56 -4.91 4.83
N ASN A 54 -1.39 -5.55 6.00
CA ASN A 54 -0.08 -5.95 6.50
C ASN A 54 0.53 -7.05 5.60
N ASP A 55 1.23 -6.63 4.54
CA ASP A 55 1.90 -7.51 3.59
C ASP A 55 3.39 -7.16 3.39
N ASN A 56 3.91 -6.16 4.11
CA ASN A 56 5.33 -5.84 4.18
C ASN A 56 5.93 -6.28 5.53
N PHE A 57 7.04 -7.00 5.48
CA PHE A 57 7.76 -7.41 6.69
C PHE A 57 8.77 -6.34 7.11
N PRO A 58 8.98 -6.09 8.42
CA PRO A 58 10.00 -5.15 8.87
C PRO A 58 11.40 -5.52 8.36
N ILE A 59 12.11 -4.55 7.78
CA ILE A 59 13.46 -4.72 7.24
C ILE A 59 14.45 -3.96 8.11
N PHE A 60 15.53 -4.63 8.52
CA PHE A 60 16.68 -3.98 9.15
C PHE A 60 17.60 -3.37 8.08
N PHE A 61 18.05 -2.15 8.31
CA PHE A 61 19.06 -1.52 7.47
C PHE A 61 20.17 -0.88 8.33
N PRO A 62 21.46 -1.19 8.09
CA PRO A 62 22.01 -2.14 7.09
C PRO A 62 21.69 -3.61 7.38
N THR A 63 21.90 -4.50 6.39
CA THR A 63 21.66 -5.96 6.54
C THR A 63 22.70 -6.66 7.43
N GLU A 64 23.83 -6.02 7.69
CA GLU A 64 24.92 -6.55 8.52
C GLU A 64 25.40 -5.51 9.54
N TYR A 65 25.59 -5.93 10.79
CA TYR A 65 26.07 -5.09 11.88
C TYR A 65 27.33 -5.71 12.51
N ASN A 66 28.46 -5.01 12.37
CA ASN A 66 29.72 -5.41 13.00
C ASN A 66 29.94 -4.60 14.28
N ILE A 67 30.00 -5.29 15.42
CA ILE A 67 30.13 -4.65 16.73
C ILE A 67 31.41 -5.15 17.40
N THR A 68 32.26 -4.21 17.85
CA THR A 68 33.48 -4.52 18.61
C THR A 68 33.28 -4.16 20.07
N VAL A 69 33.60 -5.08 20.97
CA VAL A 69 33.40 -4.92 22.42
C VAL A 69 34.75 -5.01 23.13
N ARG A 70 34.96 -4.14 24.12
CA ARG A 70 36.16 -4.21 24.97
C ARG A 70 36.00 -5.32 26.00
N GLU A 71 37.10 -5.98 26.36
CA GLU A 71 37.11 -7.07 27.35
C GLU A 71 36.54 -6.67 28.72
N ASN A 72 36.67 -5.39 29.09
CA ASN A 72 36.19 -4.84 30.35
C ASN A 72 34.77 -4.26 30.26
N TYR A 73 34.04 -4.55 29.19
CA TYR A 73 32.66 -4.11 29.03
C TYR A 73 31.78 -4.69 30.13
N LYS A 74 30.92 -3.85 30.72
CA LYS A 74 30.10 -4.21 31.86
C LYS A 74 29.08 -5.30 31.47
N PRO A 75 28.93 -6.38 32.26
CA PRO A 75 27.86 -7.34 32.05
C PRO A 75 26.48 -6.66 32.01
N ASN A 76 25.61 -7.13 31.12
CA ASN A 76 24.24 -6.66 30.92
C ASN A 76 24.10 -5.20 30.46
N GLY A 77 25.15 -4.60 29.89
CA GLY A 77 25.05 -3.32 29.20
C GLY A 77 24.42 -3.47 27.80
N PRO A 78 23.69 -2.45 27.29
CA PRO A 78 23.16 -2.47 25.93
C PRO A 78 24.31 -2.36 24.92
N LEU A 79 24.39 -3.35 24.03
CA LEU A 79 25.47 -3.46 23.05
C LEU A 79 25.18 -2.66 21.78
N VAL A 80 23.98 -2.83 21.24
CA VAL A 80 23.51 -2.19 20.01
C VAL A 80 22.00 -1.99 20.11
N VAL A 81 21.51 -0.91 19.49
CA VAL A 81 20.08 -0.70 19.25
C VAL A 81 19.88 -0.85 17.75
N LEU A 82 19.00 -1.77 17.37
CA LEU A 82 18.61 -1.99 15.98
C LEU A 82 17.23 -1.37 15.75
N SER A 83 17.02 -0.88 14.55
CA SER A 83 15.71 -0.41 14.08
C SER A 83 15.39 -1.16 12.80
N ALA A 84 14.17 -1.66 12.72
CA ALA A 84 13.58 -2.19 11.50
C ALA A 84 12.40 -1.30 11.11
N THR A 85 12.11 -1.24 9.81
CA THR A 85 11.00 -0.49 9.24
C THR A 85 10.30 -1.33 8.18
N ASP A 86 8.98 -1.36 8.20
CA ASP A 86 8.11 -1.81 7.11
C ASP A 86 7.40 -0.60 6.48
N ASP A 87 6.83 -0.81 5.29
CA ASP A 87 6.16 0.23 4.50
C ASP A 87 4.63 0.26 4.73
N ASP A 88 4.10 -0.62 5.59
CA ASP A 88 2.66 -0.67 5.92
C ASP A 88 2.25 0.55 6.78
N GLU A 89 0.94 0.82 6.90
CA GLU A 89 0.42 1.87 7.77
C GLU A 89 0.67 1.52 9.26
N ALA A 90 1.05 2.53 10.04
CA ALA A 90 1.62 2.40 11.40
C ALA A 90 0.83 1.56 12.43
N SER A 91 -0.42 1.17 12.15
CA SER A 91 -1.18 0.23 12.99
C SER A 91 -0.71 -1.23 12.89
N PHE A 92 0.16 -1.57 11.94
CA PHE A 92 0.63 -2.93 11.70
C PHE A 92 2.10 -3.19 12.08
N GLY A 93 2.82 -2.15 12.52
CA GLY A 93 4.23 -2.21 12.92
C GLY A 93 4.48 -2.17 14.44
N GLU A 94 3.88 -3.10 15.21
CA GLU A 94 4.31 -3.41 16.60
C GLU A 94 5.01 -4.78 16.70
#